data_AF-A0A6P3ZHE2-F1
#
_entry.id   AF-A0A6P3ZHE2-F1
#
_cell.length_a   1.000
_cell.length_b   1.000
_cell.length_c   1.000
_cell.angle_alpha   90.00
_cell.angle_beta   90.00
_cell.angle_gamma   90.00
#
_symmetry.space_group_name_H-M   'P 1'
#
loop_
_entity.id
_entity.type
_entity.pdbx_description
1 polymer ?
#
loop_
_entity_poly.entity_id
_entity_poly.type
_entity_poly.pdbx_seq_one_letter_code
_entity_poly.pdbx_strand_id
1 'polypeptide(L)'
;MEMFYYLVFGGLGAVVAALELSKNNKDRINTSPAFSSFKNNYLLVYSLMMAGDWLQGPYVYYLYSTYGYGKGEIGQLFIAGFGSSMLFGTIVGSLADKQ
;
A
#
# COMPACT_ATOMS: atom_id res chain seq x y z
N MET A 1 -16.72 2.01 17.88
CA MET A 1 -15.61 2.18 16.91
C MET A 1 -15.28 0.87 16.20
N GLU A 2 -15.14 -0.26 16.90
CA GLU A 2 -14.81 -1.56 16.27
C GLU A 2 -15.85 -2.02 15.25
N MET A 3 -17.14 -1.93 15.57
CA MET A 3 -18.22 -2.27 14.64
C MET A 3 -18.18 -1.42 13.35
N PHE A 4 -17.79 -0.15 13.45
CA PHE A 4 -17.61 0.72 12.28
C PHE A 4 -16.49 0.19 11.39
N TYR A 5 -15.34 -0.20 11.95
CA TYR A 5 -14.24 -0.77 11.18
C TYR A 5 -14.61 -2.10 10.54
N TYR A 6 -15.30 -2.99 11.24
CA TYR A 6 -15.74 -4.25 10.67
C TYR A 6 -16.72 -4.07 9.51
N LEU A 7 -17.66 -3.13 9.63
CA LEU A 7 -18.59 -2.81 8.54
C LEU A 7 -17.88 -2.19 7.34
N VAL A 8 -16.95 -1.25 7.56
CA VAL A 8 -16.20 -0.60 6.48
C VAL A 8 -15.28 -1.58 5.78
N PHE A 9 -14.38 -2.24 6.51
CA PHE A 9 -13.41 -3.17 5.90
C PHE A 9 -14.09 -4.42 5.35
N GLY A 10 -15.10 -4.96 6.04
CA GLY A 10 -15.90 -6.08 5.55
C GLY A 10 -16.69 -5.73 4.30
N GLY A 11 -17.32 -4.54 4.28
CA GLY A 11 -18.04 -4.03 3.11
C GLY A 11 -17.12 -3.81 1.91
N LEU A 12 -15.97 -3.17 2.11
CA LEU A 12 -14.95 -2.99 1.06
C LEU A 12 -14.43 -4.33 0.55
N GLY A 13 -14.17 -5.28 1.45
CA GLY A 13 -13.76 -6.65 1.09
C GLY A 13 -14.81 -7.37 0.24
N ALA A 14 -16.08 -7.26 0.60
CA ALA A 14 -17.19 -7.82 -0.17
C ALA A 14 -17.32 -7.17 -1.57
N VAL A 15 -17.13 -5.85 -1.67
CA VAL A 15 -17.12 -5.12 -2.95
C VAL A 15 -15.97 -5.60 -3.83
N VAL A 16 -14.75 -5.69 -3.29
CA VAL A 16 -13.59 -6.18 -4.05
C VAL A 16 -13.80 -7.62 -4.50
N ALA A 17 -14.29 -8.49 -3.62
CA ALA A 17 -14.60 -9.87 -3.98
C ALA A 17 -15.64 -9.96 -5.09
N ALA A 18 -16.73 -9.17 -4.99
CA ALA A 18 -17.75 -9.11 -6.04
C ALA A 18 -17.18 -8.62 -7.38
N LEU A 19 -16.34 -7.59 -7.37
CA LEU A 19 -15.70 -7.06 -8.57
C LEU A 19 -14.75 -8.07 -9.22
N GLU A 20 -13.91 -8.74 -8.43
CA GLU A 20 -12.97 -9.73 -8.95
C GLU A 20 -13.67 -11.00 -9.47
N LEU A 21 -14.72 -11.46 -8.78
CA LEU A 21 -15.51 -12.61 -9.21
C LEU A 21 -16.44 -12.31 -10.40
N SER A 22 -16.81 -11.04 -10.61
CA SER A 22 -17.62 -10.60 -11.74
C SER A 22 -16.83 -10.37 -13.03
N LYS A 23 -15.49 -10.45 -13.01
CA LYS A 23 -14.66 -10.30 -14.22
C LYS A 23 -14.95 -11.41 -15.22
N ASN A 24 -15.18 -11.01 -16.47
CA ASN A 24 -15.42 -11.92 -17.59
C ASN A 24 -14.20 -11.97 -18.53
N ASN A 25 -14.22 -12.89 -19.50
CA ASN A 25 -13.15 -13.00 -20.51
C ASN A 25 -12.93 -11.71 -21.32
N LYS A 26 -13.89 -10.78 -21.35
CA LYS A 26 -13.75 -9.45 -21.97
C LYS A 26 -12.82 -8.52 -21.18
N ASP A 27 -12.67 -8.75 -19.87
CA ASP A 27 -11.80 -7.97 -18.98
C ASP A 27 -10.36 -8.50 -18.96
N ARG A 28 -10.11 -9.64 -19.61
CA ARG A 28 -8.77 -10.24 -19.72
C ARG A 28 -8.01 -9.58 -20.87
N ILE A 29 -7.06 -8.71 -20.49
CA ILE A 29 -6.08 -8.16 -21.42
C ILE A 29 -5.13 -9.29 -21.84
N ASN A 30 -5.03 -9.56 -23.14
CA ASN A 30 -4.03 -10.47 -23.69
C ASN A 30 -2.65 -9.84 -23.55
N THR A 31 -1.87 -10.26 -22.57
CA THR A 31 -0.50 -9.81 -22.37
C THR A 31 0.50 -10.78 -23.01
N SER A 32 1.63 -10.25 -23.51
CA SER A 32 2.69 -11.11 -24.03
C SER A 32 3.27 -12.01 -22.93
N PRO A 33 3.76 -13.23 -23.25
CA PRO A 33 4.39 -14.11 -22.26
C PRO A 33 5.57 -13.44 -21.53
N ALA A 34 6.35 -12.63 -22.25
CA ALA A 34 7.46 -11.88 -21.67
C ALA A 34 7.00 -10.85 -20.63
N PHE A 35 5.93 -10.09 -20.92
CA PHE A 35 5.36 -9.14 -19.98
C PHE A 35 4.78 -9.85 -18.75
N SER A 36 4.07 -10.97 -18.95
CA SER A 36 3.53 -11.76 -17.83
C SER A 36 4.62 -12.26 -16.88
N SER A 37 5.75 -12.73 -17.43
CA SER A 37 6.92 -13.14 -16.64
C SER A 37 7.51 -11.98 -15.83
N PHE A 38 7.75 -10.83 -16.50
CA PHE A 38 8.25 -9.61 -15.84
C PHE A 38 7.31 -9.14 -14.73
N LYS A 39 6.01 -8.99 -15.02
CA LYS A 39 4.98 -8.56 -14.07
C LYS A 39 4.95 -9.47 -12.85
N ASN A 40 4.96 -10.78 -13.04
CA ASN A 40 4.87 -11.72 -11.92
C ASN A 40 6.12 -11.69 -11.04
N ASN A 41 7.31 -11.56 -11.64
CA ASN A 41 8.55 -11.40 -10.88
C ASN A 41 8.56 -10.08 -10.10
N TYR A 42 8.23 -8.97 -10.76
CA TYR A 42 8.14 -7.65 -10.14
C TYR A 42 7.15 -7.66 -8.97
N LEU A 43 5.93 -8.17 -9.17
CA LEU A 43 4.92 -8.23 -8.12
C LEU A 43 5.35 -9.10 -6.94
N LEU A 44 6.06 -10.21 -7.18
CA LEU A 44 6.57 -11.06 -6.10
C LEU A 44 7.59 -10.30 -5.25
N VAL A 45 8.59 -9.68 -5.87
CA VAL A 45 9.62 -8.91 -5.15
C VAL A 45 9.00 -7.70 -4.43
N TYR A 46 8.15 -6.96 -5.12
CA TYR A 46 7.43 -5.82 -4.55
C TYR A 46 6.57 -6.23 -3.35
N SER A 47 5.87 -7.37 -3.42
CA SER A 47 5.03 -7.86 -2.32
C SER A 47 5.87 -8.20 -1.08
N LEU A 48 7.03 -8.83 -1.26
CA LEU A 48 7.94 -9.14 -0.15
C LEU A 48 8.51 -7.86 0.48
N MET A 49 8.92 -6.90 -0.34
CA MET A 49 9.38 -5.60 0.12
C MET A 49 8.29 -4.87 0.94
N MET A 50 7.08 -4.78 0.41
CA MET A 50 5.96 -4.11 1.08
C MET A 50 5.53 -4.84 2.36
N ALA A 51 5.61 -6.17 2.39
CA ALA A 51 5.36 -6.94 3.62
C ALA A 51 6.36 -6.57 4.73
N GLY A 52 7.63 -6.35 4.38
CA GLY A 52 8.65 -5.88 5.32
C GLY A 52 8.35 -4.48 5.86
N ASP A 53 8.02 -3.53 4.97
CA ASP A 53 7.64 -2.16 5.35
C ASP A 53 6.41 -2.14 6.28
N TRP A 54 5.39 -2.94 5.98
CA TRP A 54 4.20 -3.02 6.82
C TRP A 54 4.48 -3.64 8.20
N LEU A 55 5.36 -4.63 8.26
CA LEU A 55 5.77 -5.22 9.54
C LEU A 55 6.62 -4.24 10.37
N GLN A 56 7.30 -3.29 9.72
CA GLN A 56 8.08 -2.24 10.39
C GLN A 56 7.18 -1.17 11.07
N GLY A 57 5.99 -0.88 10.51
CA GLY A 57 5.09 0.16 11.02
C GLY A 57 4.79 0.08 12.54
N PRO A 58 4.37 -1.08 13.09
CA PRO A 58 4.14 -1.24 14.52
C PRO A 58 5.39 -1.04 15.38
N TYR A 59 6.56 -1.42 14.87
CA TYR A 59 7.83 -1.22 15.58
C TYR A 59 8.16 0.28 15.70
N VAL A 60 8.00 1.05 14.62
CA VAL A 60 8.23 2.51 14.63
C VAL A 60 7.23 3.20 15.57
N TYR A 61 5.97 2.76 15.57
CA TYR A 61 4.96 3.25 16.50
C TYR A 61 5.37 3.02 17.96
N TYR A 62 5.79 1.79 18.28
CA TYR A 62 6.26 1.46 19.63
C TYR A 62 7.50 2.27 20.01
N LEU A 63 8.46 2.42 19.10
CA LEU A 63 9.68 3.21 19.30
C LEU A 63 9.36 4.64 19.71
N TYR A 64 8.48 5.34 18.97
CA TYR A 64 8.09 6.69 19.34
C TYR A 64 7.33 6.75 20.68
N SER A 65 6.54 5.72 20.99
CA SER A 65 5.93 5.61 22.31
C SER A 65 6.97 5.49 23.43
N THR A 66 8.11 4.80 23.21
CA THR A 66 9.21 4.72 24.20
C THR A 66 9.95 6.05 24.38
N TYR A 67 9.92 6.93 23.38
CA TYR A 67 10.46 8.28 23.47
C TYR A 67 9.52 9.26 24.18
N GLY A 68 8.33 8.81 24.58
CA GLY A 68 7.35 9.62 25.32
C GLY A 68 6.34 10.35 24.45
N TYR A 69 6.32 10.11 23.13
CA TYR A 69 5.30 10.71 22.25
C TYR A 69 3.92 10.07 22.48
N GLY A 70 2.89 10.91 22.52
CA GLY A 70 1.51 10.48 22.54
C GLY A 70 1.05 9.93 21.19
N LYS A 71 0.00 9.10 21.20
CA LYS A 71 -0.57 8.48 19.99
C LYS A 71 -0.92 9.49 18.89
N GLY A 72 -1.38 10.68 19.28
CA GLY A 72 -1.73 11.77 18.35
C GLY A 72 -0.50 12.39 17.68
N GLU A 73 0.58 12.62 18.42
CA GLU A 73 1.84 13.17 17.89
C GLU A 73 2.53 12.18 16.94
N ILE A 74 2.51 10.90 17.30
CA ILE A 74 2.97 9.82 16.41
C ILE A 74 2.14 9.84 15.13
N GLY A 75 0.81 9.96 15.23
CA GLY A 75 -0.07 10.09 14.07
C GLY A 75 0.27 11.29 13.18
N GLN A 76 0.58 12.45 13.77
CA GLN A 76 1.01 13.63 13.02
C GLN A 76 2.34 13.41 12.30
N LEU A 77 3.31 12.75 12.93
CA LEU A 77 4.59 12.39 12.29
C LEU A 77 4.37 11.45 11.10
N PHE A 78 3.49 10.45 11.22
CA PHE A 78 3.15 9.57 10.10
C PHE A 78 2.44 10.33 8.97
N ILE A 79 1.47 11.19 9.28
CA ILE A 79 0.77 12.00 8.28
C ILE A 79 1.74 12.95 7.56
N ALA A 80 2.63 13.62 8.30
CA ALA A 80 3.63 14.49 7.72
C ALA A 80 4.64 13.70 6.86
N GLY A 81 5.08 12.54 7.33
CA GLY A 81 5.95 11.62 6.59
C GLY A 81 5.32 11.21 5.25
N PHE A 82 4.18 10.54 5.29
CA PHE A 82 3.48 10.09 4.09
C PHE A 82 3.06 11.25 3.18
N GLY A 83 2.58 12.35 3.74
CA GLY A 83 2.21 13.54 2.98
C GLY A 83 3.41 14.16 2.25
N SER A 84 4.57 14.25 2.90
CA SER A 84 5.79 14.72 2.24
C SER A 84 6.25 13.76 1.15
N SER A 85 6.19 12.45 1.37
CA SER A 85 6.51 11.44 0.34
C SER A 85 5.58 11.52 -0.87
N MET A 86 4.30 11.86 -0.69
CA MET A 86 3.39 12.09 -1.82
C MET A 86 3.84 13.28 -2.69
N LEU A 87 4.23 14.40 -2.06
CA LEU A 87 4.66 15.60 -2.78
C LEU A 87 6.03 15.41 -3.43
N PHE A 88 7.03 14.99 -2.67
CA PHE A 88 8.39 14.86 -3.19
C PHE A 88 8.59 13.59 -4.02
N GLY A 89 7.87 12.50 -3.72
CA GLY A 89 7.96 11.25 -4.46
C GLY A 89 7.53 11.39 -5.92
N THR A 90 6.51 12.21 -6.19
CA THR A 90 6.10 12.49 -7.59
C THR A 90 7.17 13.25 -8.37
N ILE A 91 7.83 14.22 -7.74
CA ILE A 91 8.90 15.01 -8.36
C ILE A 91 10.13 14.13 -8.60
N VAL A 92 10.60 13.42 -7.57
CA VAL A 92 11.78 12.56 -7.66
C VAL A 92 11.56 11.41 -8.64
N GLY A 93 10.37 10.78 -8.63
CA GLY A 93 10.01 9.76 -9.61
C GLY A 93 10.08 10.29 -11.05
N SER A 94 9.49 11.47 -11.30
CA SER A 94 9.53 12.10 -12.63
C SER A 94 10.94 12.48 -13.10
N LEU A 95 11.87 12.75 -12.16
CA LEU A 95 13.28 13.01 -12.47
C LEU A 95 14.04 11.71 -12.73
N ALA A 96 13.73 10.64 -12.00
CA ALA A 96 14.33 9.32 -12.21
C ALA A 96 13.95 8.72 -13.56
N ASP A 97 12.73 8.97 -14.05
CA ASP A 97 12.24 8.51 -15.36
C ASP A 97 12.82 9.31 -16.55
N LYS A 98 13.57 10.38 -16.29
CA LYS A 98 14.15 11.26 -17.32
C LYS A 98 15.53 10.82 -17.81
N GLN A 99 16.12 9.78 -17.22
CA GLN A 99 17.33 9.11 -17.69
C GLN A 99 17.00 7.77 -18.35
#